data_AF-R0D5M4-F1
#
_entry.id   AF-R0D5M4-F1
#
_cell.length_a   1.000
_cell.length_b   1.000
_cell.length_c   1.000
_cell.angle_alpha   90.00
_cell.angle_beta   90.00
_cell.angle_gamma   90.00
#
_symmetry.space_group_name_H-M   'P 1'
#
loop_
_entity.id
_entity.type
_entity.pdbx_description
1 polymer ?
#
loop_
_entity_poly.entity_id
_entity_poly.type
_entity_poly.pdbx_seq_one_letter_code
_entity_poly.pdbx_strand_id
1 'polypeptide(L)'
;MTTIKGFANYGVLAHEKQIIFTVSGKHPHATVSEEIEITLPDKWEVSRNEFEELLIDTPEGKTYMADEIISSWEDEPVLSWYDEENHRITLEWKTI
;
A
#
# COMPACT_ATOMS: atom_id res chain seq x y z
N MET A 1 5.53 0.29 -15.05
CA MET A 1 5.66 -0.02 -13.61
C MET A 1 6.12 1.22 -12.85
N THR A 2 5.38 1.57 -11.80
CA THR A 2 5.64 2.71 -10.91
C THR A 2 5.96 2.18 -9.53
N THR A 3 6.94 2.75 -8.84
CA THR A 3 7.33 2.30 -7.49
C THR A 3 7.02 3.38 -6.46
N ILE A 4 6.45 2.98 -5.33
CA ILE A 4 6.19 3.85 -4.18
C ILE A 4 6.97 3.38 -2.96
N LYS A 5 7.28 4.30 -2.05
CA LYS A 5 7.85 3.97 -0.74
C LYS A 5 6.74 3.58 0.23
N GLY A 6 7.06 2.66 1.13
CA GLY A 6 6.18 2.28 2.23
C GLY A 6 6.96 1.65 3.38
N PHE A 7 6.22 1.01 4.27
CA PHE A 7 6.77 0.30 5.42
C PHE A 7 6.18 -1.10 5.54
N ALA A 8 7.04 -2.09 5.76
CA ALA A 8 6.64 -3.40 6.28
C ALA A 8 6.71 -3.35 7.81
N ASN A 9 5.57 -3.55 8.48
CA ASN A 9 5.43 -3.41 9.92
C ASN A 9 5.21 -4.79 10.57
N TYR A 10 6.06 -5.12 11.53
CA TYR A 10 6.10 -6.42 12.19
C TYR A 10 5.68 -6.31 13.66
N GLY A 11 5.00 -7.35 14.16
CA GLY A 11 4.58 -7.42 15.56
C GLY A 11 3.57 -6.32 15.92
N VAL A 12 2.66 -6.01 14.99
CA VAL A 12 1.56 -5.06 15.23
C VAL A 12 0.54 -5.70 16.17
N LEU A 13 0.10 -4.97 17.21
CA LEU A 13 -0.92 -5.47 18.16
C LEU A 13 -2.17 -5.98 17.42
N ALA A 14 -2.65 -7.18 17.78
CA ALA A 14 -3.74 -7.93 17.13
C ALA A 14 -3.44 -8.46 15.71
N HIS A 15 -2.27 -8.15 15.14
CA HIS A 15 -1.77 -8.64 13.86
C HIS A 15 -0.34 -9.20 14.03
N GLU A 16 -0.01 -9.76 15.19
CA GLU A 16 1.38 -10.09 15.54
C GLU A 16 1.99 -11.17 14.63
N LYS A 17 1.14 -11.97 13.97
CA LYS A 17 1.51 -13.03 13.04
C LYS A 17 1.37 -12.62 11.57
N GLN A 18 1.16 -11.34 11.30
CA GLN A 18 0.97 -10.81 9.95
C GLN A 18 1.90 -9.60 9.73
N ILE A 19 2.44 -9.47 8.53
CA ILE A 19 3.11 -8.24 8.08
C ILE A 19 2.06 -7.22 7.67
N ILE A 20 2.11 -6.01 8.25
CA ILE A 20 1.21 -4.92 7.91
C ILE A 20 1.96 -3.89 7.07
N PHE A 21 1.44 -3.60 5.89
CA PHE A 21 1.99 -2.66 4.92
C PHE A 21 1.27 -1.32 5.00
N THR A 22 2.05 -0.23 5.02
CA THR A 22 1.55 1.16 5.08
C THR A 22 2.38 2.07 4.17
N VAL A 23 1.80 3.17 3.69
CA VAL A 23 2.46 4.09 2.73
C VAL A 23 2.65 5.52 3.27
N SER A 24 1.81 5.97 4.19
CA SER A 24 1.96 7.31 4.81
C SER A 24 2.82 7.37 6.08
N GLY A 25 3.29 6.22 6.58
CA GLY A 25 4.13 6.18 7.77
C GLY A 25 4.20 4.79 8.39
N LYS A 26 5.04 4.64 9.42
CA LYS A 26 5.12 3.42 10.22
C LYS A 26 3.80 3.18 10.97
N HIS A 27 3.38 1.93 11.10
CA HIS A 27 2.21 1.60 11.89
C HIS A 27 2.48 1.90 13.38
N PRO A 28 1.59 2.62 14.10
CA PRO A 28 1.86 3.16 15.44
C PRO A 28 2.08 2.09 16.52
N HIS A 29 1.59 0.88 16.27
CA HIS A 29 1.71 -0.27 17.18
C HIS A 29 2.72 -1.32 16.68
N ALA A 30 3.52 -1.00 15.66
CA ALA A 30 4.56 -1.92 15.19
C ALA A 30 5.68 -2.04 16.23
N THR A 31 6.20 -3.26 16.39
CA THR A 31 7.43 -3.48 17.16
C THR A 31 8.66 -3.09 16.34
N VAL A 32 8.65 -3.44 15.05
CA VAL A 32 9.70 -3.10 14.08
C VAL A 32 9.02 -2.66 12.78
N SER A 33 9.59 -1.66 12.12
CA SER A 33 9.17 -1.24 10.78
C SER A 33 10.39 -1.09 9.88
N GLU A 34 10.35 -1.73 8.72
CA GLU A 34 11.36 -1.61 7.67
C GLU A 34 10.85 -0.72 6.53
N GLU A 35 11.74 0.08 5.95
CA GLU A 35 11.42 0.82 4.72
C GLU A 35 11.46 -0.12 3.52
N ILE A 36 10.45 -0.02 2.67
CA ILE A 36 10.28 -0.88 1.50
C ILE A 36 9.93 -0.06 0.26
N GLU A 37 10.18 -0.66 -0.90
CA GLU A 37 9.63 -0.25 -2.19
C GLU A 37 8.50 -1.20 -2.59
N ILE A 38 7.35 -0.65 -2.98
CA ILE A 38 6.19 -1.38 -3.50
C ILE A 38 6.03 -1.04 -4.98
N THR A 39 5.94 -2.05 -5.84
CA THR A 39 5.78 -1.89 -7.29
C THR A 39 4.32 -2.02 -7.67
N LEU A 40 3.76 -0.95 -8.24
CA LEU A 40 2.42 -0.93 -8.80
C LEU A 40 2.38 -1.62 -10.18
N PRO A 41 1.24 -2.21 -10.57
CA PRO A 41 1.06 -2.83 -11.87
C PRO A 41 1.23 -1.83 -13.01
N ASP A 42 1.35 -2.33 -14.24
CA ASP A 42 1.44 -1.45 -15.40
C ASP A 42 0.19 -0.57 -15.57
N LYS A 43 0.40 0.65 -16.04
CA LYS A 43 -0.62 1.70 -16.24
C LYS A 43 -1.25 2.26 -14.96
N TRP A 44 -0.80 1.81 -13.79
CA TRP A 44 -1.10 2.48 -12.53
C TRP A 44 -0.09 3.60 -12.31
N GLU A 45 -0.61 4.78 -12.02
CA GLU A 45 0.17 6.00 -11.84
C GLU A 45 0.00 6.53 -10.42
N VAL A 46 0.87 7.46 -10.04
CA VAL A 46 0.79 8.12 -8.75
C VAL A 46 0.85 9.62 -8.91
N SER A 47 0.08 10.29 -8.09
CA SER A 47 0.02 11.74 -8.02
C SER A 47 0.00 12.20 -6.56
N ARG A 48 0.01 13.52 -6.35
CA ARG A 48 -0.05 14.14 -5.03
C ARG A 48 -1.18 15.16 -5.03
N ASN A 49 -1.96 15.22 -3.95
CA ASN A 49 -2.96 16.28 -3.77
C ASN A 49 -2.33 17.56 -3.18
N GLU A 50 -3.16 18.58 -2.92
CA GLU A 50 -2.73 19.86 -2.35
C GLU A 50 -2.11 19.75 -0.94
N PHE A 51 -2.34 18.64 -0.24
CA PHE A 51 -1.79 18.33 1.09
C PHE A 51 -0.57 17.41 1.04
N GLU A 52 0.01 17.20 -0.15
CA GLU A 52 1.12 16.28 -0.40
C GLU A 52 0.80 14.81 -0.09
N GLU A 53 -0.47 14.43 0.03
CA GLU A 53 -0.88 13.05 0.25
C GLU A 53 -0.74 12.24 -1.05
N LEU A 54 -0.33 10.98 -0.91
CA LEU A 54 -0.10 10.10 -2.07
C LEU A 54 -1.44 9.60 -2.63
N LEU A 55 -1.64 9.84 -3.91
CA LEU A 55 -2.77 9.33 -4.68
C LEU A 55 -2.31 8.22 -5.62
N ILE A 56 -3.22 7.29 -5.89
CA ILE A 56 -3.05 6.21 -6.86
C ILE A 56 -4.15 6.35 -7.91
N ASP A 57 -3.71 6.48 -9.17
CA ASP A 57 -4.56 6.62 -10.34
C ASP A 57 -4.69 5.27 -11.05
N THR A 58 -5.93 4.80 -11.23
CA THR A 58 -6.21 3.52 -11.89
C THR A 58 -6.18 3.66 -13.41
N PRO A 59 -5.94 2.56 -14.16
CA PRO A 59 -5.98 2.57 -15.61
C PRO A 59 -7.32 3.04 -16.22
N GLU A 60 -8.40 2.95 -15.44
CA GLU A 60 -9.76 3.35 -15.81
C GLU A 60 -10.07 4.82 -15.48
N GLY A 61 -9.11 5.56 -14.94
CA GLY A 61 -9.22 7.00 -14.66
C GLY A 61 -9.90 7.33 -13.33
N LYS A 62 -9.91 6.40 -12.38
CA LYS A 62 -10.31 6.68 -10.99
C LYS A 62 -9.08 7.03 -10.16
N THR A 63 -9.26 7.83 -9.13
CA THR A 63 -8.18 8.25 -8.22
C THR A 63 -8.57 7.92 -6.80
N TYR A 64 -7.65 7.31 -6.07
CA TYR A 64 -7.83 6.92 -4.67
C TYR A 64 -6.68 7.44 -3.82
N MET A 65 -6.93 7.65 -2.53
CA MET A 65 -5.83 7.83 -1.58
C MET A 65 -5.08 6.51 -1.45
N ALA A 66 -3.75 6.56 -1.45
CA ALA A 66 -2.95 5.34 -1.35
C ALA A 66 -3.23 4.57 -0.05
N ASP A 67 -3.44 5.26 1.07
CA ASP A 67 -3.83 4.62 2.35
C ASP A 67 -5.23 3.99 2.35
N GLU A 68 -6.09 4.35 1.41
CA GLU A 68 -7.43 3.75 1.30
C GLU A 68 -7.38 2.40 0.59
N ILE A 69 -6.47 2.22 -0.37
CA ILE A 69 -6.46 1.05 -1.25
C ILE A 69 -5.20 0.19 -1.13
N ILE A 70 -4.10 0.68 -0.55
CA ILE A 70 -2.97 -0.17 -0.17
C ILE A 70 -3.32 -0.84 1.15
N SER A 71 -3.36 -2.17 1.12
CA SER A 71 -3.70 -3.00 2.27
C SER A 71 -2.74 -4.18 2.40
N SER A 72 -2.99 -5.04 3.37
CA SER A 72 -2.16 -6.22 3.69
C SER A 72 -3.00 -7.49 3.59
N TRP A 73 -2.53 -8.48 2.84
CA TRP A 73 -3.19 -9.79 2.72
C TRP A 73 -2.15 -10.89 2.59
N GLU A 74 -2.24 -11.94 3.42
CA GLU A 74 -1.32 -13.10 3.38
C GLU A 74 0.17 -12.70 3.37
N ASP A 75 0.54 -11.75 4.24
CA ASP A 75 1.90 -11.21 4.36
C ASP A 75 2.45 -10.49 3.11
N GLU A 76 1.55 -10.09 2.20
CA GLU A 76 1.88 -9.30 1.02
C GLU A 76 1.14 -7.96 1.00
N PRO A 77 1.72 -6.89 0.42
CA PRO A 77 1.00 -5.67 0.10
C PRO A 77 0.06 -5.93 -1.06
N VAL A 78 -1.15 -5.38 -0.98
CA VAL A 78 -2.16 -5.50 -2.04
C VAL A 78 -2.76 -4.14 -2.36
N LEU A 79 -3.13 -3.93 -3.63
CA LEU A 79 -4.22 -2.99 -3.95
C LEU A 79 -5.53 -3.70 -3.65
N SER A 80 -6.41 -3.12 -2.84
CA SER A 80 -7.75 -3.62 -2.57
C SER A 80 -8.74 -2.47 -2.51
N TRP A 81 -9.72 -2.46 -3.39
CA TRP A 81 -10.74 -1.42 -3.49
C TRP A 81 -12.09 -2.02 -3.89
N TYR A 82 -13.14 -1.23 -3.77
CA TYR A 82 -14.50 -1.61 -4.16
C TYR A 82 -15.08 -0.57 -5.11
N ASP A 83 -15.60 -1.02 -6.24
CA ASP A 83 -16.26 -0.15 -7.22
C ASP A 83 -17.46 -0.82 -7.91
N GLU A 84 -18.37 -1.35 -7.09
CA GLU A 84 -19.46 -2.29 -7.42
C GLU A 84 -19.02 -3.76 -7.33
N GLU A 85 -17.74 -4.03 -7.58
CA GLU A 85 -17.09 -5.32 -7.35
C GLU A 85 -15.89 -5.18 -6.41
N ASN A 86 -15.53 -6.27 -5.73
CA ASN A 86 -14.33 -6.31 -4.89
C ASN A 86 -13.12 -6.63 -5.76
N HIS A 87 -12.10 -5.78 -5.71
CA HIS A 87 -10.84 -6.00 -6.40
C HIS A 87 -9.72 -6.26 -5.40
N ARG A 88 -8.79 -7.11 -5.81
CA ARG A 88 -7.52 -7.33 -5.11
C ARG A 88 -6.42 -7.67 -6.08
N ILE A 89 -5.29 -6.98 -5.98
CA ILE A 89 -4.08 -7.25 -6.75
C ILE A 89 -2.91 -7.32 -5.77
N THR A 90 -2.25 -8.47 -5.71
CA THR A 90 -0.99 -8.62 -4.96
C THR A 90 0.12 -7.85 -5.65
N LEU A 91 0.90 -7.12 -4.86
CA LEU A 91 1.97 -6.25 -5.34
C LEU A 91 3.33 -6.86 -5.03
N GLU A 92 4.30 -6.61 -5.91
CA GLU A 92 5.69 -6.93 -5.63
C GLU A 92 6.28 -5.88 -4.70
N TRP A 93 7.15 -6.30 -3.79
CA TRP A 93 7.86 -5.38 -2.88
C TRP A 93 9.24 -5.90 -2.52
N LYS A 94 10.08 -5.02 -1.99
CA LYS A 94 11.42 -5.34 -1.47
C LYS A 94 11.85 -4.35 -0.40
N THR A 95 12.68 -4.81 0.54
CA THR A 95 13.35 -3.94 1.53
C THR A 95 14.41 -3.05 0.87
N ILE A 96 14.61 -1.85 1.42
CA ILE A 96 15.61 -0.84 0.98
C ILE A 96 16.87 -0.92 1.85
#